data_AF-A0A838FAQ9-F1
#
_entry.id   AF-A0A838FAQ9-F1
#
_cell.length_a   1.000
_cell.length_b   1.000
_cell.length_c   1.000
_cell.angle_alpha   90.00
_cell.angle_beta   90.00
_cell.angle_gamma   90.00
#
_symmetry.space_group_name_H-M   'P 1'
#
loop_
_entity.id
_entity.type
_entity.pdbx_description
1 polymer ?
#
loop_
_entity_poly.entity_id
_entity_poly.type
_entity_poly.pdbx_seq_one_letter_code
_entity_poly.pdbx_strand_id
1 'polypeptide(L)' 'MKLIAEILIGFVAIEHLYILWMEMFAWTSMGARTFKNFPAELFEKTREMAANQGLYNGFLSAGLIWSLLIS' A
#
# COMPACT_ATOMS: atom_id res chain seq x y z
N MET A 1 -4.00 21.91 15.89
CA MET A 1 -4.58 20.57 15.67
C MET A 1 -4.72 20.22 14.19
N LYS A 2 -5.18 21.14 13.32
CA LYS A 2 -5.30 20.93 11.87
C LYS A 2 -3.99 20.48 11.20
N LEU A 3 -2.90 21.21 11.42
CA LEU A 3 -1.58 20.89 10.84
C LEU A 3 -1.07 19.49 11.22
N ILE A 4 -1.22 19.08 12.48
CA ILE A 4 -0.78 17.75 12.93
C ILE A 4 -1.60 16.67 12.24
N ALA A 5 -2.92 16.87 12.11
CA ALA A 5 -3.79 15.94 11.40
C ALA A 5 -3.42 15.84 9.92
N GLU A 6 -3.17 16.97 9.23
CA GLU A 6 -2.75 17.01 7.83
C GLU A 6 -1.42 16.26 7.61
N ILE A 7 -0.45 16.43 8.52
CA ILE A 7 0.82 15.69 8.48
C ILE A 7 0.58 14.18 8.64
N LEU A 8 -0.26 13.77 9.60
CA LEU A 8 -0.57 12.35 9.82
C LEU A 8 -1.31 11.75 8.62
N ILE A 9 -2.26 12.47 8.01
CA ILE A 9 -2.95 12.03 6.79
C ILE A 9 -1.95 11.85 5.66
N GLY A 10 -1.03 12.81 5.46
CA GLY A 10 0.02 12.71 4.44
C GLY A 10 0.93 11.51 4.67
N PHE A 11 1.31 11.24 5.92
CA PHE A 11 2.11 10.08 6.29
C PHE A 11 1.39 8.76 5.94
N VAL A 12 0.14 8.60 6.37
CA VAL A 12 -0.68 7.41 6.08
C VAL A 12 -0.91 7.24 4.56
N ALA A 13 -1.09 8.33 3.82
CA ALA A 13 -1.21 8.27 2.36
C ALA A 13 0.05 7.72 1.70
N ILE A 14 1.24 8.09 2.20
CA ILE A 14 2.54 7.57 1.72
C ILE A 14 2.68 6.09 2.06
N GLU A 15 2.29 5.65 3.27
CA GLU A 15 2.29 4.23 3.64
C GLU A 15 1.46 3.40 2.65
N HIS A 16 0.24 3.84 2.33
CA HIS A 16 -0.61 3.16 1.36
C HIS A 16 0.00 3.12 -0.05
N LEU A 17 0.69 4.18 -0.50
CA LEU A 17 1.40 4.15 -1.79
C LEU A 17 2.55 3.14 -1.80
N TYR A 18 3.30 3.06 -0.71
CA TYR A 18 4.37 2.08 -0.57
C TYR A 18 3.82 0.65 -0.59
N ILE A 19 2.74 0.40 0.17
CA ILE A 19 2.08 -0.91 0.21
C ILE A 19 1.51 -1.28 -1.16
N LEU A 20 0.81 -0.35 -1.83
CA LEU A 20 0.33 -0.53 -3.20
C LEU A 20 1.46 -0.98 -4.11
N TRP A 21 2.59 -0.26 -4.08
CA TRP A 21 3.70 -0.58 -4.97
C TRP A 21 4.26 -1.97 -4.69
N MET A 22 4.42 -2.31 -3.40
CA MET A 22 4.92 -3.61 -2.97
C MET A 22 3.97 -4.74 -3.38
N GLU A 23 2.67 -4.58 -3.22
CA GLU A 23 1.66 -5.60 -3.51
C GLU A 23 1.37 -5.76 -5.02
N MET A 24 1.36 -4.67 -5.80
CA MET A 24 1.09 -4.74 -7.24
C MET A 24 2.31 -5.10 -8.08
N PHE A 25 3.48 -4.57 -7.74
CA PHE A 25 4.66 -4.65 -8.60
C PHE A 25 5.79 -5.51 -8.01
N ALA A 26 5.95 -5.53 -6.69
CA ALA A 26 7.09 -6.17 -6.04
C ALA A 26 6.71 -7.40 -5.18
N TRP A 27 5.51 -7.96 -5.34
CA TRP A 27 4.99 -9.01 -4.44
C TRP A 27 5.89 -10.26 -4.40
N THR A 28 6.32 -10.74 -5.56
CA THR A 28 7.14 -11.96 -5.66
C THR A 28 8.63 -11.72 -5.41
N SER A 29 9.04 -10.46 -5.17
CA SER A 29 10.42 -10.10 -4.87
C SER A 29 10.55 -9.47 -3.48
N MET A 30 10.11 -8.22 -3.32
CA MET A 30 10.13 -7.53 -2.03
C MET A 30 9.12 -8.12 -1.05
N GLY A 31 7.90 -8.45 -1.49
CA GLY A 31 6.90 -9.10 -0.63
C GLY A 31 7.44 -10.39 -0.02
N ALA A 32 8.11 -11.22 -0.81
CA ALA A 32 8.79 -12.43 -0.33
C ALA A 32 9.90 -12.16 0.71
N ARG A 33 10.61 -11.03 0.62
CA ARG A 33 11.62 -10.63 1.61
C ARG A 33 11.02 -10.03 2.87
N THR A 34 9.87 -9.38 2.76
CA THR A 34 9.13 -8.78 3.88
C THR A 34 8.45 -9.86 4.71
N PHE A 35 7.77 -10.80 4.07
CA PHE A 35 6.99 -11.87 4.73
C PHE A 35 7.74 -13.21 4.74
N LYS A 36 8.92 -13.25 5.36
CA LYS A 36 9.83 -14.43 5.37
C LYS A 36 9.22 -15.70 5.96
N ASN A 37 8.17 -15.58 6.75
CA ASN A 37 7.50 -16.70 7.40
C ASN A 37 6.48 -17.40 6.48
N PHE A 38 6.19 -16.86 5.29
CA PHE A 38 5.26 -17.47 4.34
C PHE A 38 5.97 -18.47 3.41
N PRO A 39 5.30 -19.55 2.98
CA PRO A 39 5.83 -20.45 1.96
C PRO A 39 6.17 -19.70 0.67
N ALA A 40 7.35 -19.93 0.10
CA ALA A 40 7.82 -19.22 -1.09
C ALA A 40 6.87 -19.39 -2.30
N GLU A 41 6.24 -20.55 -2.44
CA GLU A 41 5.27 -20.83 -3.51
C GLU A 41 3.99 -19.98 -3.41
N LEU A 42 3.68 -19.44 -2.22
CA LEU A 42 2.48 -18.62 -2.01
C LEU A 42 2.56 -17.33 -2.83
N PHE A 43 3.74 -16.71 -2.93
CA PHE A 43 3.89 -15.40 -3.59
C PHE A 43 3.55 -15.47 -5.07
N GLU A 44 3.98 -16.52 -5.78
CA GLU A 44 3.61 -16.73 -7.18
C GLU A 44 2.11 -17.04 -7.33
N LYS A 45 1.56 -17.93 -6.50
CA LYS A 45 0.13 -18.33 -6.54
C LYS A 45 -0.83 -17.19 -6.21
N THR A 46 -0.37 -16.19 -5.45
CA THR A 46 -1.22 -15.10 -4.94
C THR A 46 -0.94 -13.75 -5.59
N ARG A 47 -0.15 -13.69 -6.67
CA ARG A 47 0.21 -12.45 -7.37
C ARG A 47 -1.02 -11.61 -7.75
N GLU A 48 -2.06 -12.21 -8.33
CA GLU A 48 -3.26 -11.49 -8.73
C GLU A 48 -4.07 -10.97 -7.54
N MET A 49 -4.18 -11.78 -6.49
CA MET A 49 -4.80 -11.34 -5.24
C MET A 49 -4.06 -10.15 -4.63
N ALA A 50 -2.73 -10.22 -4.55
CA ALA A 50 -1.90 -9.13 -4.04
C ALA A 50 -2.05 -7.87 -4.91
N ALA A 51 -2.06 -8.00 -6.24
CA ALA A 51 -2.31 -6.85 -7.11
C ALA A 51 -3.68 -6.19 -6.84
N ASN A 52 -4.72 -6.98 -6.56
CA ASN A 52 -6.02 -6.45 -6.17
C ASN A 52 -5.97 -5.76 -4.79
N GLN A 53 -5.26 -6.33 -3.80
CA GLN A 53 -5.01 -5.68 -2.49
C GLN A 53 -4.31 -4.33 -2.66
N GLY A 54 -3.30 -4.28 -3.52
CA GLY A 54 -2.57 -3.06 -3.82
C GLY A 54 -3.45 -2.00 -4.47
N LEU A 55 -4.40 -2.39 -5.34
CA LEU A 55 -5.36 -1.47 -5.92
C LEU A 55 -6.29 -0.83 -4.86
N TYR A 56 -6.74 -1.60 -3.86
CA TYR A 56 -7.49 -1.05 -2.72
C TYR A 56 -6.68 -0.01 -1.95
N ASN A 57 -5.40 -0.29 -1.68
CA ASN A 57 -4.47 0.67 -1.08
C ASN A 57 -4.34 1.94 -1.94
N GLY A 58 -4.40 1.81 -3.26
CA GLY A 58 -4.42 2.94 -4.21
C GLY A 58 -5.63 3.83 -4.04
N PHE A 59 -6.82 3.26 -3.95
CA PHE A 59 -8.05 4.04 -3.73
C PHE A 59 -8.03 4.74 -2.36
N LEU A 60 -7.53 4.08 -1.31
CA LEU A 60 -7.38 4.67 0.01
C LEU A 60 -6.42 5.87 -0.03
N SER A 61 -5.23 5.69 -0.61
CA SER A 61 -4.26 6.78 -0.76
C SER A 61 -4.82 7.95 -1.58
N ALA A 62 -5.48 7.67 -2.70
CA ALA A 62 -6.11 8.69 -3.53
C ALA A 62 -7.15 9.51 -2.75
N GLY A 63 -8.00 8.85 -1.94
CA GLY A 63 -8.97 9.52 -1.07
C GLY A 63 -8.31 10.40 0.00
N LEU A 64 -7.24 9.92 0.64
CA LEU A 64 -6.49 10.67 1.64
C LEU A 64 -5.80 11.90 1.03
N ILE A 65 -5.13 11.73 -0.11
CA ILE A 65 -4.49 12.84 -0.84
C ILE A 65 -5.55 13.86 -1.28
N TRP A 66 -6.65 13.38 -1.85
CA TRP A 66 -7.75 14.26 -2.25
C TRP A 66 -8.26 15.09 -1.08
N SER A 67 -8.43 14.47 0.10
CA SER A 67 -8.86 15.18 1.30
C SER A 67 -7.94 16.35 1.64
N LEU A 68 -6.61 16.19 1.54
CA LEU A 68 -5.62 17.26 1.79
C LEU A 68 -5.69 18.40 0.76
N LEU A 69 -6.10 18.11 -0.48
CA LEU A 69 -6.20 19.12 -1.54
C LEU A 69 -7.46 19.99 -1.42
N ILE A 70 -8.49 19.49 -0.75
CA ILE A 70 -9.79 20.18 -0.62
C ILE A 70 -10.10 20.67 0.81
N SER A 71 -9.18 20.48 1.77
CA SER A 71 -9.38 20.80 3.19
C SER A 71 -8.80 22.13 3.66
#